data_AF-A0A345H8P3-F1
#
_entry.id   AF-A0A345H8P3-F1
#
_cell.length_a   1.000
_cell.length_b   1.000
_cell.length_c   1.000
_cell.angle_alpha   90.00
_cell.angle_beta   90.00
_cell.angle_gamma   90.00
#
_symmetry.space_group_name_H-M   'P 1'
#
loop_
_entity.id
_entity.type
_entity.pdbx_description
1 polymer ?
#
loop_
_entity_poly.entity_id
_entity_poly.type
_entity_poly.pdbx_seq_one_letter_code
_entity_poly.pdbx_strand_id
1 'polypeptide(L)' 'MNDQETLQKLPYCVTKSQLMYLYRNDLTDSDIRKGINTIIADNRKLPNDKPVCVKRVRHTEFIEFVEIYGLPEGYKL' A
#
# COMPACT_ATOMS: atom_id res chain seq x y z
N MET A 1 32.21 5.14 -1.11
CA MET A 1 31.45 4.06 -1.76
C MET A 1 30.24 4.72 -2.37
N ASN A 2 30.16 4.78 -3.70
CA ASN A 2 28.98 5.29 -4.40
C ASN A 2 28.09 4.09 -4.70
N ASP A 3 27.24 3.74 -3.75
CA ASP A 3 26.17 2.79 -4.01
C ASP A 3 25.12 3.53 -4.83
N GLN A 4 25.14 3.35 -6.15
CA GLN A 4 23.99 3.69 -6.97
C GLN A 4 22.87 2.75 -6.55
N GLU A 5 21.99 3.22 -5.66
CA GLU A 5 20.75 2.51 -5.34
C GLU A 5 19.97 2.28 -6.63
N THR A 6 19.98 1.05 -7.10
CA THR A 6 19.15 0.62 -8.22
C THR A 6 17.70 0.57 -7.73
N LEU A 7 17.00 1.70 -7.83
CA LEU A 7 15.59 1.80 -7.46
C LEU A 7 14.77 0.69 -8.14
N GLN A 8 14.01 -0.05 -7.35
CA GLN A 8 13.16 -1.13 -7.83
C GLN A 8 11.89 -0.56 -8.49
N LYS A 9 11.37 -1.25 -9.51
CA LYS A 9 10.07 -0.89 -10.08
C LYS A 9 8.96 -1.23 -9.09
N LEU A 10 8.02 -0.30 -8.92
CA LEU A 10 6.84 -0.52 -8.11
C LEU A 10 6.01 -1.70 -8.70
N PRO A 11 5.58 -2.66 -7.87
CA PRO A 11 4.77 -3.77 -8.35
C PRO A 11 3.41 -3.30 -8.86
N TYR A 12 2.84 -3.99 -9.86
CA TYR A 12 1.51 -3.64 -10.37
C TYR A 12 0.40 -3.86 -9.33
N CYS A 13 0.48 -4.91 -8.51
CA CYS A 13 -0.48 -5.16 -7.45
C CYS A 13 0.17 -5.86 -6.27
N VAL A 14 -0.43 -5.71 -5.09
CA VAL A 14 0.10 -6.28 -3.85
C VAL A 14 -1.00 -6.90 -2.99
N THR A 15 -0.60 -7.80 -2.12
CA THR A 15 -1.39 -8.20 -0.95
C THR A 15 -1.15 -7.22 0.21
N LYS A 16 -2.00 -7.23 1.23
CA LYS A 16 -1.80 -6.38 2.43
C LYS A 16 -0.48 -6.68 3.13
N SER A 17 -0.07 -7.95 3.18
CA SER A 17 1.23 -8.35 3.76
C SER A 17 2.42 -7.83 2.95
N GLN A 18 2.32 -7.84 1.62
CA GLN A 18 3.34 -7.22 0.77
C GLN A 18 3.37 -5.70 0.93
N LEU A 19 2.21 -5.05 1.07
CA LEU A 19 2.14 -3.62 1.36
C LEU A 19 2.83 -3.27 2.69
N MET A 20 2.61 -4.07 3.73
CA MET A 20 3.30 -3.94 5.02
C MET A 20 4.81 -4.06 4.85
N TYR A 21 5.28 -5.03 4.06
CA TYR A 21 6.71 -5.20 3.79
C TYR A 21 7.31 -4.01 3.02
N LEU A 22 6.58 -3.48 2.03
CA LEU A 22 7.04 -2.36 1.20
C LEU A 22 7.27 -1.08 2.02
N TYR A 23 6.36 -0.77 2.93
CA TYR A 23 6.39 0.48 3.73
C TYR A 23 6.92 0.26 5.15
N ARG A 24 7.55 -0.88 5.45
CA ARG A 24 7.97 -1.23 6.83
C ARG A 24 8.93 -0.23 7.48
N ASN A 25 9.66 0.54 6.66
CA ASN A 25 10.58 1.57 7.11
C ASN A 25 9.90 2.96 7.20
N ASP A 26 8.79 3.15 6.49
CA ASP A 26 8.12 4.44 6.31
C ASP A 26 6.92 4.61 7.23
N LEU A 27 6.17 3.53 7.49
CA LEU A 27 4.89 3.53 8.20
C LEU A 27 4.78 2.35 9.16
N THR A 28 3.95 2.51 10.19
CA THR A 28 3.61 1.39 11.07
C THR A 28 2.60 0.44 10.41
N ASP A 29 2.65 -0.85 10.75
CA ASP A 29 1.65 -1.85 10.30
C ASP A 29 0.20 -1.42 10.57
N SER A 30 -0.03 -0.69 11.66
CA SER A 30 -1.34 -0.16 12.04
C SER A 30 -1.81 0.90 11.05
N ASP A 31 -0.94 1.86 10.69
CA ASP A 31 -1.26 2.93 9.75
C ASP A 31 -1.47 2.39 8.34
N ILE A 32 -0.62 1.47 7.89
CA ILE A 32 -0.77 0.78 6.60
C ILE A 32 -2.12 0.06 6.55
N ARG A 33 -2.46 -0.70 7.60
CA ARG A 33 -3.72 -1.45 7.66
C ARG A 33 -4.92 -0.52 7.67
N LYS A 34 -4.87 0.58 8.43
CA LYS A 34 -5.95 1.57 8.50
C LYS A 34 -6.15 2.24 7.14
N GLY A 35 -5.08 2.78 6.57
CA GLY A 35 -5.11 3.48 5.27
C GLY A 35 -5.65 2.59 4.15
N ILE A 36 -5.08 1.38 3.97
CA ILE A 36 -5.52 0.51 2.88
C ILE A 36 -6.95 -0.01 3.07
N ASN A 37 -7.40 -0.22 4.32
CA ASN A 37 -8.77 -0.62 4.58
C ASN A 37 -9.76 0.50 4.28
N THR A 38 -9.44 1.75 4.62
CA THR A 38 -10.25 2.92 4.27
C THR A 38 -10.41 3.02 2.75
N ILE A 39 -9.29 3.00 2.01
CA ILE A 39 -9.29 3.06 0.54
C ILE A 39 -10.13 1.92 -0.06
N ILE A 40 -9.97 0.68 0.44
CA ILE A 40 -10.75 -0.47 -0.03
C ILE A 40 -12.25 -0.27 0.24
N ALA A 41 -12.61 0.20 1.45
CA ALA A 41 -14.01 0.42 1.81
C ALA A 41 -14.65 1.47 0.90
N ASP A 42 -13.96 2.58 0.66
CA ASP A 42 -14.44 3.70 -0.14
C ASP A 42 -14.55 3.33 -1.64
N ASN A 43 -13.54 2.65 -2.18
CA ASN A 43 -13.54 2.20 -3.58
C ASN A 43 -14.60 1.14 -3.87
N ARG A 44 -14.79 0.18 -2.94
CA ARG A 44 -15.72 -0.93 -3.13
C ARG A 44 -17.11 -0.69 -2.55
N LYS A 45 -17.34 0.50 -1.96
CA LYS A 45 -18.59 0.88 -1.29
C LYS A 45 -18.99 -0.17 -0.23
N LEU A 46 -18.01 -0.60 0.56
CA LEU A 46 -18.26 -1.56 1.63
C LEU A 46 -19.04 -0.88 2.78
N PRO A 47 -19.82 -1.64 3.55
CA PRO A 47 -20.49 -1.11 4.74
C PRO A 47 -19.48 -0.64 5.79
N ASN A 48 -19.67 0.57 6.31
CA ASN A 48 -18.77 1.19 7.31
C ASN A 48 -18.84 0.52 8.69
N ASP A 49 -19.90 -0.27 8.94
CA ASP A 49 -20.14 -1.00 10.18
C ASP A 49 -19.49 -2.39 10.20
N LYS A 50 -18.87 -2.82 9.09
CA LYS A 50 -18.30 -4.17 8.95
C LYS A 50 -16.79 -4.15 8.75
N PRO A 51 -16.06 -5.15 9.29
CA PRO A 51 -14.63 -5.25 9.08
C PRO A 51 -14.28 -5.50 7.60
N VAL A 52 -13.23 -4.85 7.13
CA VAL A 52 -12.72 -5.00 5.75
C VAL A 52 -11.91 -6.30 5.62
N CYS A 53 -12.60 -7.41 5.36
CA CYS A 53 -12.02 -8.75 5.22
C CYS A 53 -11.48 -9.07 3.80
N VAL A 54 -10.89 -8.07 3.14
CA VAL A 54 -10.35 -8.21 1.78
C VAL A 54 -8.90 -8.69 1.80
N LYS A 55 -8.59 -9.76 1.06
CA LYS A 55 -7.22 -10.33 0.95
C LYS A 55 -6.36 -9.67 -0.13
N ARG A 56 -6.95 -9.28 -1.26
CA ARG A 56 -6.24 -8.70 -2.42
C ARG A 56 -6.54 -7.21 -2.56
N VAL A 57 -5.49 -6.42 -2.68
CA VAL A 57 -5.57 -4.99 -3.02
C VAL A 57 -5.64 -4.88 -4.54
N ARG A 58 -6.65 -4.17 -5.07
CA ARG A 58 -6.74 -3.85 -6.51
C ARG A 58 -5.64 -2.87 -6.87
N HIS A 59 -5.23 -2.85 -8.14
CA HIS A 59 -4.23 -1.90 -8.61
C HIS A 59 -4.61 -0.45 -8.30
N THR A 60 -5.86 -0.05 -8.53
CA THR A 60 -6.36 1.30 -8.23
C THR A 60 -6.24 1.66 -6.75
N GLU A 61 -6.59 0.74 -5.85
CA GLU A 61 -6.49 0.92 -4.39
C GLU A 61 -5.03 1.03 -3.95
N PHE A 62 -4.13 0.30 -4.61
CA PHE A 62 -2.71 0.36 -4.32
C PHE A 62 -2.09 1.68 -4.81
N ILE A 63 -2.43 2.13 -6.03
CA ILE A 63 -1.96 3.41 -6.56
C ILE A 63 -2.47 4.57 -5.70
N GLU A 64 -3.74 4.56 -5.30
CA GLU A 64 -4.29 5.58 -4.41
C GLU A 64 -3.55 5.62 -3.06
N PHE A 65 -3.19 4.45 -2.51
CA PHE A 65 -2.37 4.40 -1.30
C PHE A 65 -0.99 5.05 -1.53
N VAL A 66 -0.33 4.76 -2.65
CA VAL A 66 0.97 5.36 -3.02
C VAL A 66 0.84 6.87 -3.25
N GLU A 67 -0.27 7.35 -3.82
CA GLU A 67 -0.52 8.78 -4.00
C GLU A 67 -0.70 9.52 -2.66
N ILE A 68 -1.34 8.88 -1.67
CA ILE A 68 -1.57 9.45 -0.34
C ILE A 68 -0.31 9.44 0.53
N TYR A 69 0.43 8.32 0.52
CA TYR A 69 1.54 8.09 1.45
C TYR A 69 2.93 8.28 0.81
N GLY A 70 3.00 8.50 -0.51
CA GLY A 70 4.24 8.57 -1.26
C GLY A 70 4.73 7.20 -1.75
N LEU A 71 5.79 7.20 -2.54
CA LEU A 71 6.46 5.97 -2.95
C LEU A 71 7.20 5.35 -1.75
N PRO A 72 7.20 4.01 -1.63
CA PRO A 72 7.98 3.33 -0.60
C PRO A 72 9.48 3.53 -0.86
N GLU A 73 10.28 3.56 0.20
CA GLU A 73 11.72 3.73 0.13
C GLU A 73 12.38 2.74 -0.85
N GLY A 74 13.21 3.25 -1.77
CA GLY A 74 13.91 2.43 -2.76
C GLY A 74 13.09 2.03 -3.99
N TYR A 75 11.88 2.57 -4.17
CA TYR A 75 11.03 2.30 -5.34
C TYR A 75 10.84 3.50 -6.27
N LYS A 76 10.55 3.19 -7.54
CA LYS A 76 10.13 4.14 -8.59
C LYS A 76 8.95 3.61 -9.40
N LEU A 77 8.22 4.53 -10.04
CA LEU A 77 7.15 4.23 -11.00
C LEU A 77 7.69 3.64 -12.31
#